data_AF-A0A969TN05-F1
#
_entry.id   AF-A0A969TN05-F1
#
_cell.length_a   1.000
_cell.length_b   1.000
_cell.length_c   1.000
_cell.angle_alpha   90.00
_cell.angle_beta   90.00
_cell.angle_gamma   90.00
#
_symmetry.space_group_name_H-M   'P 1'
#
loop_
_entity.id
_entity.type
_entity.pdbx_description
1 polymer ?
#
loop_
_entity_poly.entity_id
_entity_poly.type
_entity_poly.pdbx_seq_one_letter_code
_entity_poly.pdbx_strand_id
1 'polypeptide(L)'
;MLELKRIATGLLLLFTLGSCSTQSGSITLSSGTTGGYYDHLGQRIADVSRDEVGLTIQHHQSQGSQENLQRLLDRKADFAIVQLDVASEAMRKGRVHAVAILATEQLHIITYGNSPIRSFADLEGKRVSVGAIGSDIRHSASKLIESAKLTIQEDHSELHEAFSKLNRRQVDAMIFVDSIGANKELQQQFTANPDLRFVPIHPSLINYLMIQEPGSYQPAAISAGTYNPRPTIPPQTVPTLSTATVIVTHPEVSQQKVGLLTWAILANARKFSHFYPELQTGDAQSLLQKGLFYIHAAAQEVFNEGDPRSAWIRYFKENSDLQSGLVILIGTSGLGLLLRNWRSERSKKLISTTLERINELQEILPQDAHAAMRGVDELSQELRVMFIDGRVKPDVYQEIHQKIHLFAEQCRGLLEQQRKSLVMDTLLLLDDWQATLQTDPAEALMKLNQLKSHYRGMLLTDQVDIEAYIELMELTLMSLMTLTPKHPSAGLMWQWHK
;
A
#
# COMPACT_ATOMS: atom_id res chain seq x y z
N MET A 1 0.57 29.68 -2.46
CA MET A 1 1.62 28.65 -2.34
C MET A 1 1.43 27.67 -1.18
N LEU A 2 0.88 28.05 -0.02
CA LEU A 2 0.67 27.11 1.10
C LEU A 2 -0.48 26.10 0.92
N GLU A 3 -1.55 26.47 0.22
CA GLU A 3 -2.70 25.57 -0.03
C GLU A 3 -2.37 24.44 -1.02
N LEU A 4 -1.52 24.68 -2.03
CA LEU A 4 -1.02 23.64 -2.95
C LEU A 4 -0.15 22.60 -2.24
N LYS A 5 0.65 23.01 -1.24
CA LYS A 5 1.50 22.09 -0.45
C LYS A 5 0.68 21.16 0.45
N ARG A 6 -0.50 21.59 0.91
CA ARG A 6 -1.35 20.81 1.83
C ARG A 6 -2.21 19.76 1.12
N ILE A 7 -2.71 20.08 -0.07
CA ILE A 7 -3.38 19.10 -0.95
C ILE A 7 -2.37 18.05 -1.44
N ALA A 8 -1.13 18.47 -1.72
CA ALA A 8 -0.04 17.55 -2.06
C ALA A 8 0.28 16.56 -0.92
N THR A 9 0.27 16.99 0.35
CA THR A 9 0.48 16.08 1.50
C THR A 9 -0.67 15.10 1.75
N GLY A 10 -1.91 15.45 1.40
CA GLY A 10 -3.06 14.53 1.50
C GLY A 10 -3.10 13.50 0.37
N LEU A 11 -2.69 13.88 -0.85
CA LEU A 11 -2.51 12.94 -1.96
C LEU A 11 -1.29 12.02 -1.76
N LEU A 12 -0.25 12.50 -1.06
CA LEU A 12 0.95 11.70 -0.77
C LEU A 12 0.66 10.49 0.12
N LEU A 13 -0.27 10.61 1.08
CA LEU A 13 -0.62 9.55 2.03
C LEU A 13 -1.48 8.42 1.41
N LEU A 14 -2.23 8.71 0.35
CA LEU A 14 -2.95 7.69 -0.44
C LEU A 14 -2.04 6.97 -1.44
N PHE A 15 -0.92 7.58 -1.84
CA PHE A 15 0.10 6.92 -2.68
C PHE A 15 1.11 6.08 -1.88
N THR A 16 1.27 6.31 -0.57
CA THR A 16 2.20 5.50 0.25
C THR A 16 1.67 4.11 0.62
N LEU A 17 0.37 3.83 0.43
CA LEU A 17 -0.18 2.48 0.61
C LEU A 17 -0.18 1.65 -0.69
N GLY A 18 0.09 2.27 -1.85
CA GLY A 18 0.14 1.60 -3.15
C GLY A 18 1.55 1.20 -3.61
N SER A 19 2.59 1.64 -2.90
CA SER A 19 4.00 1.39 -3.26
C SER A 19 4.72 0.56 -2.20
N CYS A 20 4.13 -0.56 -1.79
CA CYS A 20 4.97 -1.72 -1.55
C CYS A 20 5.23 -2.32 -2.94
N SER A 21 6.15 -1.71 -3.70
CA SER A 21 6.78 -2.40 -4.81
C SER A 21 7.54 -3.57 -4.17
N THR A 22 6.85 -4.69 -3.99
CA THR A 22 7.44 -5.97 -3.63
C THR A 22 8.35 -6.33 -4.78
N GLN A 23 9.60 -5.85 -4.73
CA GLN A 23 10.65 -6.39 -5.55
C GLN A 23 10.77 -7.84 -5.11
N SER A 24 10.18 -8.72 -5.91
CA SER A 24 10.16 -10.15 -5.66
C SER A 24 11.61 -10.58 -5.48
N GLY A 25 11.96 -10.93 -4.24
CA GLY A 25 13.34 -11.11 -3.82
C GLY A 25 14.05 -12.21 -4.61
N SER A 26 15.33 -12.41 -4.34
CA SER A 26 16.03 -13.57 -4.90
C SER A 26 15.84 -14.82 -4.02
N ILE A 27 15.77 -15.98 -4.66
CA ILE A 27 15.82 -17.30 -4.01
C ILE A 27 16.87 -18.17 -4.69
N THR A 28 17.36 -19.17 -3.98
CA THR A 28 18.30 -20.17 -4.48
C THR A 28 17.57 -21.51 -4.71
N LEU A 29 17.84 -22.15 -5.84
CA LEU A 29 17.25 -23.43 -6.22
C LEU A 29 18.36 -24.44 -6.54
N SER A 30 18.44 -25.53 -5.80
CA SER A 30 19.32 -26.66 -6.12
C SER A 30 18.60 -27.67 -7.02
N SER A 31 19.24 -28.06 -8.13
CA SER A 31 18.69 -28.99 -9.14
C SER A 31 19.66 -30.14 -9.45
N GLY A 32 19.45 -30.86 -10.56
CA GLY A 32 20.37 -31.93 -10.99
C GLY A 32 21.58 -31.46 -11.80
N THR A 33 22.19 -32.42 -12.48
CA THR A 33 23.42 -32.27 -13.27
C THR A 33 23.21 -31.37 -14.49
N THR A 34 24.28 -30.69 -14.92
CA THR A 34 24.26 -29.80 -16.09
C THR A 34 23.71 -30.50 -17.33
N GLY A 35 22.68 -29.92 -17.97
CA GLY A 35 22.01 -30.50 -19.13
C GLY A 35 21.11 -31.71 -18.81
N GLY A 36 20.98 -32.09 -17.54
CA GLY A 36 20.09 -33.14 -17.08
C GLY A 36 18.64 -32.69 -16.95
N TYR A 37 17.76 -33.66 -16.70
CA TYR A 37 16.32 -33.45 -16.58
C TYR A 37 15.95 -32.38 -15.52
N TYR A 38 16.53 -32.45 -14.32
CA TYR A 38 16.28 -31.46 -13.26
C TYR A 38 16.90 -30.09 -13.52
N ASP A 39 18.00 -30.01 -14.28
CA ASP A 39 18.60 -28.73 -14.68
C ASP A 39 17.65 -27.98 -15.64
N HIS A 40 17.08 -28.66 -16.62
CA HIS A 40 16.06 -28.10 -17.50
C HIS A 40 14.77 -27.73 -16.77
N LEU A 41 14.33 -28.55 -15.82
CA LEU A 41 13.18 -28.25 -14.96
C LEU A 41 13.44 -26.98 -14.14
N GLY A 42 14.61 -26.88 -13.50
CA GLY A 42 15.03 -25.72 -12.72
C GLY A 42 15.11 -24.44 -13.55
N GLN A 43 15.66 -24.50 -14.76
CA GLN A 43 15.67 -23.39 -15.72
C GLN A 43 14.25 -22.94 -16.07
N ARG A 44 13.34 -23.88 -16.37
CA ARG A 44 11.94 -23.55 -16.68
C ARG A 44 11.25 -22.88 -15.49
N ILE A 45 11.47 -23.36 -14.26
CA ILE A 45 10.93 -22.74 -13.04
C ILE A 45 11.47 -21.32 -12.88
N ALA A 46 12.77 -21.11 -13.10
CA ALA A 46 13.39 -19.79 -13.02
C ALA A 46 12.78 -18.79 -14.03
N ASP A 47 12.58 -19.22 -15.27
CA ASP A 47 11.97 -18.40 -16.32
C ASP A 47 10.54 -18.00 -15.96
N VAL A 48 9.66 -18.97 -15.63
CA VAL A 48 8.27 -18.65 -15.31
C VAL A 48 8.14 -17.83 -14.04
N SER A 49 9.04 -18.02 -13.06
CA SER A 49 9.04 -17.24 -11.82
C SER A 49 9.44 -15.78 -12.06
N ARG A 50 10.42 -15.55 -12.94
CA ARG A 50 10.78 -14.20 -13.36
C ARG A 50 9.63 -13.53 -14.11
N ASP A 51 9.03 -14.23 -15.06
CA ASP A 51 8.01 -13.64 -15.95
C ASP A 51 6.66 -13.42 -15.24
N GLU A 52 6.21 -14.36 -14.42
CA GLU A 52 4.88 -14.33 -13.78
C GLU A 52 4.83 -13.44 -12.54
N VAL A 53 5.89 -13.52 -11.72
CA VAL A 53 5.91 -12.93 -10.38
C VAL A 53 7.15 -12.07 -10.12
N GLY A 54 8.07 -11.91 -11.07
CA GLY A 54 9.29 -11.13 -10.90
C GLY A 54 10.34 -11.77 -9.98
N LEU A 55 10.13 -13.01 -9.53
CA LEU A 55 10.99 -13.68 -8.55
C LEU A 55 12.26 -14.20 -9.24
N THR A 56 13.42 -13.73 -8.79
CA THR A 56 14.71 -14.13 -9.40
C THR A 56 15.26 -15.38 -8.74
N ILE A 57 15.39 -16.46 -9.50
CA ILE A 57 15.97 -17.72 -9.02
C ILE A 57 17.45 -17.83 -9.39
N GLN A 58 18.30 -17.95 -8.38
CA GLN A 58 19.70 -18.37 -8.50
C GLN A 58 19.74 -19.89 -8.55
N HIS A 59 19.89 -20.41 -9.76
CA HIS A 59 19.82 -21.84 -10.04
C HIS A 59 21.22 -22.48 -9.90
N HIS A 60 21.31 -23.52 -9.07
CA HIS A 60 22.54 -24.25 -8.77
C HIS A 60 22.43 -25.71 -9.18
N GLN A 61 23.31 -26.13 -10.07
CA GLN A 61 23.46 -27.53 -10.49
C GLN A 61 24.05 -28.38 -9.34
N SER A 62 23.71 -29.66 -9.32
CA SER A 62 24.20 -30.64 -8.34
C SER A 62 24.34 -32.03 -8.98
N GLN A 63 24.72 -33.04 -8.20
CA GLN A 63 24.78 -34.44 -8.61
C GLN A 63 23.44 -35.19 -8.54
N GLY A 64 22.38 -34.61 -7.95
CA GLY A 64 21.07 -35.27 -7.84
C GLY A 64 20.30 -34.93 -6.56
N SER A 65 19.22 -35.67 -6.29
CA SER A 65 18.29 -35.39 -5.19
C SER A 65 18.94 -35.44 -3.81
N GLN A 66 19.92 -36.33 -3.59
CA GLN A 66 20.61 -36.42 -2.29
C GLN A 66 21.43 -35.15 -1.98
N GLU A 67 22.19 -34.64 -2.95
CA GLU A 67 22.94 -33.40 -2.77
C GLU A 67 22.00 -32.20 -2.64
N ASN A 68 20.92 -32.17 -3.44
CA ASN A 68 19.89 -31.15 -3.35
C ASN A 68 19.23 -31.08 -1.97
N LEU A 69 18.82 -32.23 -1.45
CA LEU A 69 18.24 -32.33 -0.12
C LEU A 69 19.24 -31.92 0.95
N GLN A 70 20.51 -32.35 0.84
CA GLN A 70 21.54 -31.95 1.79
C GLN A 70 21.79 -30.44 1.77
N ARG A 71 21.89 -29.81 0.59
CA ARG A 71 22.02 -28.35 0.47
C ARG A 71 20.85 -27.60 1.08
N LEU A 72 19.63 -28.12 0.93
CA LEU A 72 18.44 -27.56 1.56
C LEU A 72 18.49 -27.69 3.10
N LEU A 73 18.88 -28.86 3.61
CA LEU A 73 19.02 -29.11 5.05
C LEU A 73 20.15 -28.27 5.68
N ASP A 74 21.23 -28.03 4.93
CA ASP A 74 22.34 -27.16 5.30
C ASP A 74 22.03 -25.66 5.16
N ARG A 75 20.84 -25.30 4.66
CA ARG A 75 20.43 -23.91 4.35
C ARG A 75 21.33 -23.22 3.32
N LYS A 76 21.93 -24.00 2.43
CA LYS A 76 22.70 -23.50 1.26
C LYS A 76 21.82 -23.28 0.03
N ALA A 77 20.58 -23.75 0.06
CA ALA A 77 19.56 -23.50 -0.93
C ALA A 77 18.21 -23.23 -0.24
N ASP A 78 17.38 -22.35 -0.80
CA ASP A 78 16.02 -22.08 -0.32
C ASP A 78 15.04 -23.15 -0.80
N PHE A 79 15.26 -23.68 -2.00
CA PHE A 79 14.46 -24.71 -2.65
C PHE A 79 15.34 -25.79 -3.27
N ALA A 80 14.78 -26.98 -3.40
CA ALA A 80 15.44 -28.12 -4.02
C ALA A 80 14.46 -28.93 -4.87
N ILE A 81 14.89 -29.38 -6.05
CA ILE A 81 14.20 -30.42 -6.83
C ILE A 81 14.76 -31.77 -6.38
N VAL A 82 13.87 -32.67 -5.96
CA VAL A 82 14.21 -33.98 -5.42
C VAL A 82 13.17 -35.02 -5.83
N GLN A 83 13.54 -36.29 -5.87
CA GLN A 83 12.55 -37.37 -5.85
C GLN A 83 11.90 -37.47 -4.47
N LEU A 84 10.61 -37.83 -4.44
CA LEU A 84 9.82 -37.88 -3.22
C LEU A 84 10.27 -38.99 -2.26
N ASP A 85 10.76 -40.12 -2.77
CA ASP A 85 11.37 -41.18 -1.95
C ASP A 85 12.64 -40.70 -1.22
N VAL A 86 13.48 -39.90 -1.89
CA VAL A 86 14.67 -39.29 -1.26
C VAL A 86 14.30 -38.29 -0.15
N ALA A 87 13.24 -37.49 -0.35
CA ALA A 87 12.81 -36.47 0.61
C ALA A 87 11.88 -36.99 1.73
N SER A 88 11.32 -38.18 1.58
CA SER A 88 10.25 -38.72 2.42
C SER A 88 10.56 -38.67 3.92
N GLU A 89 11.77 -39.11 4.31
CA GLU A 89 12.16 -39.11 5.73
C GLU A 89 12.28 -37.69 6.29
N ALA A 90 12.86 -36.76 5.53
CA ALA A 90 13.00 -35.37 5.93
C ALA A 90 11.64 -34.67 6.05
N MET A 91 10.70 -34.99 5.13
CA MET A 91 9.33 -34.49 5.15
C MET A 91 8.56 -35.01 6.38
N ARG A 92 8.64 -36.31 6.66
CA ARG A 92 8.01 -36.91 7.86
C ARG A 92 8.53 -36.33 9.16
N LYS A 93 9.82 -35.95 9.20
CA LYS A 93 10.44 -35.27 10.35
C LYS A 93 10.15 -33.76 10.39
N GLY A 94 9.39 -33.22 9.45
CA GLY A 94 9.07 -31.78 9.35
C GLY A 94 10.28 -30.89 9.05
N ARG A 95 11.39 -31.45 8.56
CA ARG A 95 12.60 -30.69 8.24
C ARG A 95 12.51 -29.97 6.90
N VAL A 96 11.68 -30.51 5.99
CA VAL A 96 11.38 -29.91 4.70
C VAL A 96 9.89 -30.10 4.40
N HIS A 97 9.34 -29.23 3.57
CA HIS A 97 7.95 -29.30 3.10
C HIS A 97 7.91 -29.26 1.58
N ALA A 98 6.98 -30.00 0.99
CA ALA A 98 6.72 -29.94 -0.45
C ALA A 98 6.05 -28.63 -0.83
N VAL A 99 6.36 -28.16 -2.03
CA VAL A 99 5.76 -26.98 -2.65
C VAL A 99 4.84 -27.43 -3.79
N ALA A 100 5.31 -28.32 -4.66
CA ALA A 100 4.53 -28.91 -5.75
C ALA A 100 5.18 -30.21 -6.27
N ILE A 101 4.37 -31.10 -6.83
CA ILE A 101 4.81 -32.18 -7.72
C ILE A 101 5.10 -31.55 -9.09
N LEU A 102 6.24 -31.88 -9.68
CA LEU A 102 6.67 -31.34 -10.96
C LEU A 102 6.60 -32.37 -12.10
N ALA A 103 6.71 -33.66 -11.78
CA ALA A 103 6.61 -34.76 -12.71
C ALA A 103 6.40 -36.08 -11.98
N THR A 104 6.09 -37.12 -12.76
CA THR A 104 6.06 -38.52 -12.29
C THR A 104 7.14 -39.29 -13.04
N GLU A 105 7.99 -40.01 -12.30
CA GLU A 105 9.09 -40.80 -12.85
C GLU A 105 8.79 -42.29 -12.66
N GLN A 106 8.75 -43.04 -13.76
CA GLN A 106 8.50 -44.47 -13.76
C GLN A 106 9.80 -45.25 -13.69
N LEU A 107 9.76 -46.37 -12.97
CA LEU A 107 10.87 -47.31 -12.94
C LEU A 107 10.81 -48.24 -14.17
N HIS A 108 11.94 -48.39 -14.84
CA HIS A 108 12.14 -49.22 -16.01
C HIS A 108 13.15 -50.30 -15.64
N ILE A 109 12.78 -51.56 -15.81
CA ILE A 109 13.73 -52.67 -15.76
C ILE A 109 13.83 -53.22 -17.17
N ILE A 110 15.03 -53.20 -17.74
CA ILE A 110 15.25 -53.53 -19.14
C ILE A 110 16.25 -54.68 -19.23
N THR A 111 15.94 -55.67 -20.05
CA THR A 111 16.78 -56.83 -20.33
C THR A 111 16.84 -57.10 -21.83
N TYR A 112 17.83 -57.86 -22.30
CA TYR A 112 17.86 -58.35 -23.67
C TYR A 112 16.78 -59.42 -23.94
N GLY A 113 16.32 -59.55 -25.19
CA GLY A 113 15.10 -60.30 -25.53
C GLY A 113 15.08 -61.77 -25.12
N ASN A 114 16.18 -62.48 -25.37
CA ASN A 114 16.33 -63.91 -25.03
C ASN A 114 16.78 -64.13 -23.57
N SER A 115 16.73 -63.11 -22.72
CA SER A 115 17.04 -63.25 -21.30
C SER A 115 16.03 -64.16 -20.59
N PRO A 116 16.48 -64.99 -19.63
CA PRO A 116 15.58 -65.73 -18.76
C PRO A 116 14.87 -64.82 -17.74
N ILE A 117 15.26 -63.55 -17.61
CA ILE A 117 14.66 -62.59 -16.67
C ILE A 117 13.26 -62.22 -17.16
N ARG A 118 12.23 -62.62 -16.42
CA ARG A 118 10.81 -62.37 -16.74
C ARG A 118 10.07 -61.63 -15.62
N SER A 119 10.64 -61.61 -14.43
CA SER A 119 10.11 -60.95 -13.24
C SER A 119 11.24 -60.28 -12.46
N PHE A 120 10.87 -59.37 -11.55
CA PHE A 120 11.85 -58.73 -10.66
C PHE A 120 12.65 -59.73 -9.82
N ALA A 121 12.03 -60.85 -9.40
CA ALA A 121 12.70 -61.89 -8.62
C ALA A 121 13.81 -62.61 -9.39
N ASP A 122 13.73 -62.65 -10.72
CA ASP A 122 14.75 -63.30 -11.56
C ASP A 122 16.09 -62.52 -11.62
N LEU A 123 16.15 -61.34 -11.00
CA LEU A 123 17.38 -60.57 -10.83
C LEU A 123 18.33 -61.19 -9.79
N GLU A 124 17.87 -62.14 -8.98
CA GLU A 124 18.72 -62.82 -7.98
C GLU A 124 20.01 -63.37 -8.60
N GLY A 125 21.14 -62.95 -8.05
CA GLY A 125 22.49 -63.32 -8.48
C GLY A 125 22.93 -62.75 -9.83
N LYS A 126 22.12 -61.91 -10.49
CA LYS A 126 22.41 -61.34 -11.82
C LYS A 126 23.28 -60.08 -11.74
N ARG A 127 23.93 -59.75 -12.86
CA ARG A 127 24.64 -58.48 -13.06
C ARG A 127 23.64 -57.42 -13.47
N VAL A 128 23.39 -56.42 -12.63
CA VAL A 128 22.36 -55.41 -12.88
C VAL A 128 22.98 -54.03 -12.82
N SER A 129 22.83 -53.26 -13.89
CA SER A 129 23.16 -51.84 -13.86
C SER A 129 22.12 -51.10 -13.03
N VAL A 130 22.55 -50.53 -11.91
CA VAL A 130 21.69 -49.81 -10.96
C VAL A 130 21.86 -48.30 -11.03
N GLY A 131 22.63 -47.81 -12.02
CA GLY A 131 22.94 -46.39 -12.18
C GLY A 131 24.20 -45.96 -11.41
N ALA A 132 24.68 -44.77 -11.75
CA ALA A 132 25.91 -44.21 -11.21
C ALA A 132 25.84 -44.01 -9.69
N ILE A 133 27.01 -44.05 -9.05
CA ILE A 133 27.14 -43.80 -7.61
C ILE A 133 26.63 -42.39 -7.31
N GLY A 134 25.74 -42.28 -6.31
CA GLY A 134 25.11 -41.00 -5.92
C GLY A 134 23.91 -40.57 -6.77
N SER A 135 23.57 -41.31 -7.83
CA SER A 135 22.40 -41.01 -8.65
C SER A 135 21.08 -41.40 -7.98
N ASP A 136 20.03 -40.69 -8.36
CA ASP A 136 18.64 -40.93 -7.96
C ASP A 136 18.16 -42.31 -8.40
N ILE A 137 18.55 -42.76 -9.59
CA ILE A 137 18.32 -44.11 -10.10
C ILE A 137 18.85 -45.16 -9.13
N ARG A 138 20.08 -44.98 -8.64
CA ARG A 138 20.70 -45.89 -7.68
C ARG A 138 19.94 -45.91 -6.37
N HIS A 139 19.48 -44.76 -5.88
CA HIS A 139 18.69 -44.71 -4.65
C HIS A 139 17.41 -45.56 -4.75
N SER A 140 16.59 -45.33 -5.78
CA SER A 140 15.35 -46.10 -5.97
C SER A 140 15.64 -47.59 -6.27
N ALA A 141 16.70 -47.89 -7.04
CA ALA A 141 17.11 -49.26 -7.32
C ALA A 141 17.51 -50.01 -6.04
N SER A 142 18.38 -49.42 -5.21
CA SER A 142 18.80 -50.02 -3.93
C SER A 142 17.60 -50.26 -3.01
N LYS A 143 16.69 -49.29 -2.88
CA LYS A 143 15.46 -49.44 -2.07
C LYS A 143 14.59 -50.61 -2.55
N LEU A 144 14.43 -50.76 -3.87
CA LEU A 144 13.64 -51.82 -4.47
C LEU A 144 14.28 -53.21 -4.25
N ILE A 145 15.60 -53.31 -4.44
CA ILE A 145 16.38 -54.54 -4.24
C ILE A 145 16.37 -54.95 -2.77
N GLU A 146 16.65 -54.02 -1.85
CA GLU A 146 16.62 -54.26 -0.40
C GLU A 146 15.23 -54.72 0.08
N SER A 147 14.17 -54.09 -0.42
CA SER A 147 12.79 -54.43 -0.07
C SER A 147 12.38 -55.83 -0.55
N ALA A 148 12.90 -56.25 -1.70
CA ALA A 148 12.70 -57.60 -2.21
C ALA A 148 13.69 -58.63 -1.63
N LYS A 149 14.67 -58.19 -0.83
CA LYS A 149 15.75 -59.00 -0.26
C LYS A 149 16.54 -59.77 -1.31
N LEU A 150 16.75 -59.15 -2.48
CA LEU A 150 17.53 -59.74 -3.56
C LEU A 150 19.02 -59.42 -3.38
N THR A 151 19.88 -60.36 -3.77
CA THR A 151 21.32 -60.13 -3.88
C THR A 151 21.71 -60.08 -5.34
N ILE A 152 22.28 -58.95 -5.78
CA ILE A 152 22.70 -58.74 -7.17
C ILE A 152 24.19 -58.40 -7.25
N GLN A 153 24.78 -58.53 -8.44
CA GLN A 153 26.08 -57.97 -8.77
C GLN A 153 25.86 -56.57 -9.36
N GLU A 154 26.05 -55.53 -8.56
CA GLU A 154 25.81 -54.14 -8.97
C GLU A 154 26.82 -53.68 -10.03
N ASP A 155 26.30 -53.07 -11.09
CA ASP A 155 27.07 -52.28 -12.05
C ASP A 155 26.62 -50.81 -11.95
N HIS A 156 27.57 -49.89 -11.92
CA HIS A 156 27.32 -48.46 -11.66
C HIS A 156 27.44 -47.58 -12.91
N SER A 157 27.12 -48.14 -14.07
CA SER A 157 27.17 -47.40 -15.32
C SER A 157 26.08 -46.35 -15.43
N GLU A 158 26.42 -45.24 -16.08
CA GLU A 158 25.45 -44.27 -16.60
C GLU A 158 24.66 -44.88 -17.78
N LEU A 159 23.56 -44.22 -18.16
CA LEU A 159 22.59 -44.72 -19.14
C LEU A 159 23.24 -45.28 -20.42
N HIS A 160 24.12 -44.50 -21.05
CA HIS A 160 24.78 -44.86 -22.31
C HIS A 160 25.67 -46.11 -22.17
N GLU A 161 26.47 -46.16 -21.11
CA GLU A 161 27.36 -47.28 -20.84
C GLU A 161 26.55 -48.53 -20.43
N ALA A 162 25.49 -48.36 -19.64
CA ALA A 162 24.59 -49.43 -19.22
C ALA A 162 23.95 -50.12 -20.43
N PHE A 163 23.45 -49.36 -21.41
CA PHE A 163 22.97 -49.92 -22.67
C PHE A 163 24.06 -50.63 -23.47
N SER A 164 25.25 -50.03 -23.55
CA SER A 164 26.40 -50.65 -24.24
C SER A 164 26.77 -52.00 -23.60
N LYS A 165 26.80 -52.07 -22.27
CA LYS A 165 27.04 -53.30 -21.50
C LYS A 165 25.90 -54.30 -21.67
N LEU A 166 24.64 -53.86 -21.66
CA LEU A 166 23.47 -54.72 -21.85
C LEU A 166 23.47 -55.36 -23.24
N ASN A 167 23.74 -54.57 -24.29
CA ASN A 167 23.85 -55.05 -25.66
C ASN A 167 25.01 -56.05 -25.85
N ARG A 168 26.11 -55.86 -25.11
CA ARG A 168 27.26 -56.80 -25.08
C ARG A 168 27.09 -57.94 -24.07
N ARG A 169 25.95 -58.02 -23.38
CA ARG A 169 25.65 -59.02 -22.33
C ARG A 169 26.69 -59.03 -21.18
N GLN A 170 27.29 -57.89 -20.91
CA GLN A 170 28.18 -57.65 -19.77
C GLN A 170 27.37 -57.39 -18.49
N VAL A 171 26.15 -56.87 -18.63
CA VAL A 171 25.10 -56.88 -17.60
C VAL A 171 23.89 -57.67 -18.11
N ASP A 172 23.13 -58.26 -17.20
CA ASP A 172 21.98 -59.09 -17.49
C ASP A 172 20.68 -58.27 -17.56
N ALA A 173 20.60 -57.18 -16.79
CA ALA A 173 19.52 -56.21 -16.78
C ALA A 173 20.04 -54.82 -16.40
N MET A 174 19.21 -53.80 -16.63
CA MET A 174 19.44 -52.44 -16.13
C MET A 174 18.16 -51.88 -15.50
N ILE A 175 18.33 -51.08 -14.46
CA ILE A 175 17.28 -50.29 -13.81
C ILE A 175 17.48 -48.83 -14.20
N PHE A 176 16.40 -48.17 -14.59
CA PHE A 176 16.38 -46.75 -14.94
C PHE A 176 15.11 -46.11 -14.42
N VAL A 177 15.18 -44.84 -13.99
CA VAL A 177 14.04 -44.11 -13.44
C VAL A 177 13.95 -42.78 -14.17
N ASP A 178 12.83 -42.55 -14.86
CA ASP A 178 12.61 -41.34 -15.66
C ASP A 178 11.12 -41.21 -16.01
N SER A 179 10.69 -40.03 -16.44
CA SER A 179 9.34 -39.83 -16.97
C SER A 179 9.18 -40.51 -18.33
N ILE A 180 8.06 -41.21 -18.52
CA ILE A 180 7.70 -41.83 -19.80
C ILE A 180 7.81 -40.81 -20.93
N GLY A 181 8.64 -41.13 -21.94
CA GLY A 181 8.79 -40.32 -23.14
C GLY A 181 9.73 -39.11 -23.02
N ALA A 182 10.26 -38.80 -21.84
CA ALA A 182 11.16 -37.66 -21.64
C ALA A 182 12.56 -37.92 -22.25
N ASN A 183 13.05 -39.16 -22.16
CA ASN A 183 14.41 -39.51 -22.55
C ASN A 183 14.52 -39.96 -24.02
N LYS A 184 15.16 -39.13 -24.85
CA LYS A 184 15.40 -39.44 -26.27
C LYS A 184 16.37 -40.61 -26.47
N GLU A 185 17.39 -40.74 -25.62
CA GLU A 185 18.35 -41.85 -25.73
C GLU A 185 17.64 -43.19 -25.48
N LEU A 186 16.79 -43.27 -24.45
CA LEU A 186 15.98 -44.46 -24.18
C LEU A 186 15.13 -44.87 -25.40
N GLN A 187 14.46 -43.91 -26.04
CA GLN A 187 13.68 -44.16 -27.27
C GLN A 187 14.56 -44.65 -28.43
N GLN A 188 15.73 -44.05 -28.62
CA GLN A 188 16.70 -44.45 -29.64
C GLN A 188 17.21 -45.87 -29.42
N GLN A 189 17.46 -46.28 -28.18
CA GLN A 189 17.92 -47.64 -27.86
C GLN A 189 16.88 -48.70 -28.21
N PHE A 190 15.59 -48.46 -27.93
CA PHE A 190 14.51 -49.36 -28.35
C PHE A 190 14.26 -49.35 -29.87
N THR A 191 14.56 -48.24 -30.54
CA THR A 191 14.49 -48.17 -32.01
C THR A 191 15.64 -48.93 -32.66
N ALA A 192 16.86 -48.80 -32.13
CA ALA A 192 18.06 -49.46 -32.63
C ALA A 192 18.09 -50.96 -32.31
N ASN A 193 17.55 -51.36 -31.16
CA ASN A 193 17.46 -52.75 -30.73
C ASN A 193 16.03 -53.12 -30.28
N PRO A 194 15.15 -53.52 -31.22
CA PRO A 194 13.78 -53.92 -30.91
C PRO A 194 13.66 -55.20 -30.07
N ASP A 195 14.75 -55.95 -29.87
CA ASP A 195 14.75 -57.16 -29.05
C ASP A 195 14.81 -56.84 -27.54
N LEU A 196 15.08 -55.61 -27.14
CA LEU A 196 15.04 -55.20 -25.74
C LEU A 196 13.63 -55.41 -25.15
N ARG A 197 13.57 -55.84 -23.89
CA ARG A 197 12.32 -56.15 -23.18
C ARG A 197 12.28 -55.46 -21.84
N PHE A 198 11.08 -55.01 -21.48
CA PHE A 198 10.78 -54.58 -20.12
C PHE A 198 10.46 -55.78 -19.22
N VAL A 199 10.93 -55.71 -17.98
CA VAL A 199 10.60 -56.66 -16.92
C VAL A 199 9.56 -56.02 -16.01
N PRO A 200 8.38 -56.63 -15.83
CA PRO A 200 7.33 -56.09 -14.99
C PRO A 200 7.69 -56.15 -13.50
N ILE A 201 7.19 -55.17 -12.74
CA ILE A 201 7.19 -55.22 -11.28
C ILE A 201 5.81 -55.74 -10.86
N HIS A 202 5.79 -56.84 -10.10
CA HIS A 202 4.55 -57.45 -9.69
C HIS A 202 3.79 -56.52 -8.70
N PRO A 203 2.46 -56.35 -8.83
CA PRO A 203 1.66 -55.48 -7.96
C PRO A 203 1.84 -55.73 -6.46
N SER A 204 2.16 -56.96 -6.04
CA SER A 204 2.42 -57.26 -4.62
C SER A 204 3.66 -56.54 -4.07
N LEU A 205 4.73 -56.43 -4.87
CA LEU A 205 5.94 -55.70 -4.47
C LEU A 205 5.67 -54.19 -4.44
N ILE A 206 4.90 -53.68 -5.41
CA ILE A 206 4.46 -52.28 -5.45
C ILE A 206 3.66 -51.95 -4.17
N ASN A 207 2.65 -52.77 -3.86
CA ASN A 207 1.82 -52.58 -2.66
C ASN A 207 2.65 -52.66 -1.37
N TYR A 208 3.62 -53.57 -1.30
CA TYR A 208 4.52 -53.68 -0.14
C TYR A 208 5.33 -52.40 0.06
N LEU A 209 5.94 -51.86 -1.01
CA LEU A 209 6.72 -50.62 -0.94
C LEU A 209 5.87 -49.42 -0.53
N MET A 210 4.65 -49.32 -1.03
CA MET A 210 3.72 -48.24 -0.65
C MET A 210 3.36 -48.29 0.83
N ILE A 211 3.37 -49.47 1.46
CA ILE A 211 3.16 -49.62 2.90
C ILE A 211 4.43 -49.23 3.67
N GLN A 212 5.61 -49.60 3.19
CA GLN A 212 6.88 -49.30 3.85
C GLN A 212 7.27 -47.82 3.75
N GLU A 213 7.02 -47.20 2.61
CA GLU A 213 7.35 -45.80 2.32
C GLU A 213 6.08 -45.05 1.83
N PRO A 214 5.12 -44.76 2.73
CA PRO A 214 3.84 -44.16 2.35
C PRO A 214 4.00 -42.81 1.64
N GLY A 215 3.39 -42.70 0.46
CA GLY A 215 3.40 -41.48 -0.36
C GLY A 215 4.60 -41.35 -1.28
N SER A 216 5.69 -42.10 -1.05
CA SER A 216 6.90 -42.05 -1.89
C SER A 216 6.74 -42.77 -3.22
N TYR A 217 5.95 -43.85 -3.25
CA TYR A 217 5.73 -44.66 -4.43
C TYR A 217 4.25 -44.78 -4.78
N GLN A 218 3.96 -44.94 -6.07
CA GLN A 218 2.62 -45.19 -6.59
C GLN A 218 2.63 -46.30 -7.65
N PRO A 219 1.51 -47.01 -7.86
CA PRO A 219 1.38 -47.93 -8.97
C PRO A 219 1.38 -47.17 -10.29
N ALA A 220 2.13 -47.68 -11.25
CA ALA A 220 2.24 -47.12 -12.59
C ALA A 220 2.21 -48.24 -13.65
N ALA A 221 2.14 -47.84 -14.92
CA ALA A 221 2.24 -48.76 -16.02
C ALA A 221 2.88 -48.10 -17.24
N ILE A 222 3.67 -48.86 -17.97
CA ILE A 222 4.21 -48.48 -19.27
C ILE A 222 3.28 -49.08 -20.32
N SER A 223 2.49 -48.25 -21.00
CA SER A 223 1.53 -48.69 -22.01
C SER A 223 2.19 -49.38 -23.20
N ALA A 224 1.45 -50.24 -23.88
CA ALA A 224 1.92 -50.85 -25.12
C ALA A 224 2.27 -49.77 -26.16
N GLY A 225 3.40 -49.92 -26.84
CA GLY A 225 3.83 -49.04 -27.92
C GLY A 225 4.39 -47.68 -27.50
N THR A 226 4.60 -47.44 -26.20
CA THR A 226 5.16 -46.19 -25.67
C THR A 226 6.49 -45.78 -26.30
N TYR A 227 7.39 -46.73 -26.59
CA TYR A 227 8.74 -46.43 -27.11
C TYR A 227 8.89 -46.63 -28.61
N ASN A 228 8.09 -47.52 -29.18
CA ASN A 228 8.01 -47.70 -30.62
C ASN A 228 6.62 -48.24 -30.98
N PRO A 229 5.89 -47.64 -31.91
CA PRO A 229 4.61 -48.18 -32.35
C PRO A 229 4.76 -49.41 -33.26
N ARG A 230 5.87 -49.54 -34.00
CA ARG A 230 6.13 -50.63 -34.97
C ARG A 230 7.64 -50.99 -35.05
N PRO A 231 8.07 -52.15 -34.52
CA PRO A 231 7.26 -53.07 -33.70
C PRO A 231 6.79 -52.39 -32.42
N THR A 232 5.66 -52.85 -31.87
CA THR A 232 5.07 -52.27 -30.66
C THR A 232 5.93 -52.58 -29.44
N ILE A 233 6.52 -51.56 -28.82
CA ILE A 233 7.43 -51.68 -27.67
C ILE A 233 6.94 -50.81 -26.51
N PRO A 234 6.63 -51.39 -25.32
CA PRO A 234 6.44 -52.83 -25.11
C PRO A 234 5.24 -53.37 -25.92
N PRO A 235 5.17 -54.69 -26.19
CA PRO A 235 4.06 -55.29 -26.96
C PRO A 235 2.73 -55.32 -26.18
N GLN A 236 2.80 -55.19 -24.86
CA GLN A 236 1.66 -55.13 -23.95
C GLN A 236 1.98 -54.16 -22.81
N THR A 237 0.97 -53.68 -22.11
CA THR A 237 1.16 -52.81 -20.95
C THR A 237 1.95 -53.53 -19.85
N VAL A 238 2.99 -52.89 -19.33
CA VAL A 238 3.89 -53.44 -18.31
C VAL A 238 3.64 -52.74 -16.97
N PRO A 239 3.19 -53.44 -15.92
CA PRO A 239 3.04 -52.85 -14.60
C PRO A 239 4.41 -52.50 -14.02
N THR A 240 4.50 -51.33 -13.41
CA THR A 240 5.70 -50.83 -12.74
C THR A 240 5.33 -49.92 -11.57
N LEU A 241 6.32 -49.37 -10.88
CA LEU A 241 6.14 -48.34 -9.86
C LEU A 241 6.59 -46.98 -10.40
N SER A 242 6.08 -45.90 -9.81
CA SER A 242 6.57 -44.55 -10.01
C SER A 242 6.85 -43.84 -8.70
N THR A 243 7.77 -42.87 -8.75
CA THR A 243 8.00 -41.86 -7.72
C THR A 243 7.69 -40.48 -8.30
N ALA A 244 7.40 -39.50 -7.44
CA ALA A 244 7.14 -38.14 -7.89
C ALA A 244 8.42 -37.31 -7.82
N THR A 245 8.68 -36.50 -8.85
CA THR A 245 9.62 -35.39 -8.75
C THR A 245 8.92 -34.24 -8.02
N VAL A 246 9.51 -33.74 -6.94
CA VAL A 246 8.92 -32.67 -6.13
C VAL A 246 9.89 -31.52 -5.97
N ILE A 247 9.34 -30.30 -5.88
CA ILE A 247 10.08 -29.17 -5.33
C ILE A 247 9.77 -29.05 -3.84
N VAL A 248 10.81 -28.96 -3.03
CA VAL A 248 10.74 -28.88 -1.57
C VAL A 248 11.47 -27.65 -1.05
N THR A 249 11.12 -27.21 0.17
CA THR A 249 11.70 -26.07 0.86
C THR A 249 11.83 -26.31 2.37
N HIS A 250 12.64 -25.53 3.07
CA HIS A 250 12.70 -25.55 4.53
C HIS A 250 11.56 -24.70 5.13
N PRO A 251 10.97 -25.07 6.28
CA PRO A 251 9.88 -24.32 6.93
C PRO A 251 10.13 -22.82 7.21
N GLU A 252 11.40 -22.39 7.21
CA GLU A 252 11.80 -21.01 7.54
C GLU A 252 11.87 -20.09 6.32
N VAL A 253 11.72 -20.61 5.09
CA VAL A 253 11.66 -19.76 3.91
C VAL A 253 10.40 -18.90 3.98
N SER A 254 10.53 -17.61 3.64
CA SER A 254 9.41 -16.66 3.69
C SER A 254 8.17 -17.20 2.98
N GLN A 255 7.03 -17.18 3.67
CA GLN A 255 5.75 -17.61 3.12
C GLN A 255 5.41 -16.90 1.80
N GLN A 256 5.76 -15.61 1.68
CA GLN A 256 5.58 -14.86 0.44
C GLN A 256 6.39 -15.45 -0.72
N LYS A 257 7.66 -15.83 -0.49
CA LYS A 257 8.51 -16.43 -1.52
C LYS A 257 7.97 -17.80 -1.96
N VAL A 258 7.57 -18.63 -1.00
CA VAL A 258 6.96 -19.94 -1.29
C VAL A 258 5.65 -19.78 -2.07
N GLY A 259 4.78 -18.85 -1.66
CA GLY A 259 3.54 -18.56 -2.35
C GLY A 259 3.78 -18.07 -3.78
N LEU A 260 4.68 -17.10 -3.99
CA LEU A 260 4.98 -16.57 -5.32
C LEU A 260 5.53 -17.65 -6.25
N LEU A 261 6.44 -18.52 -5.76
CA LEU A 261 6.97 -19.63 -6.54
C LEU A 261 5.87 -20.65 -6.89
N THR A 262 5.03 -21.00 -5.93
CA THR A 262 3.89 -21.93 -6.14
C THR A 262 2.95 -21.38 -7.21
N TRP A 263 2.62 -20.09 -7.12
CA TRP A 263 1.75 -19.43 -8.10
C TRP A 263 2.39 -19.40 -9.48
N ALA A 264 3.69 -19.10 -9.57
CA ALA A 264 4.40 -19.10 -10.84
C ALA A 264 4.32 -20.46 -11.55
N ILE A 265 4.51 -21.55 -10.80
CA ILE A 265 4.39 -22.92 -11.30
C ILE A 265 2.94 -23.21 -11.72
N LEU A 266 1.97 -22.95 -10.85
CA LEU A 266 0.55 -23.25 -11.08
C LEU A 266 -0.02 -22.47 -12.27
N ALA A 267 0.20 -21.16 -12.33
CA ALA A 267 -0.26 -20.29 -13.41
C ALA A 267 0.35 -20.67 -14.77
N ASN A 268 1.54 -21.27 -14.76
CA ASN A 268 2.26 -21.69 -15.96
C ASN A 268 2.29 -23.21 -16.16
N ALA A 269 1.44 -23.98 -15.46
CA ALA A 269 1.52 -25.45 -15.41
C ALA A 269 1.61 -26.13 -16.79
N ARG A 270 0.88 -25.62 -17.79
CA ARG A 270 0.93 -26.17 -19.17
C ARG A 270 2.32 -26.12 -19.80
N LYS A 271 3.16 -25.12 -19.45
CA LYS A 271 4.55 -25.01 -19.93
C LYS A 271 5.45 -26.12 -19.38
N PHE A 272 5.02 -26.82 -18.33
CA PHE A 272 5.71 -27.98 -17.75
C PHE A 272 5.25 -29.30 -18.35
N SER A 273 4.31 -29.30 -19.30
CA SER A 273 3.78 -30.55 -19.85
C SER A 273 4.77 -31.41 -20.62
N HIS A 274 5.91 -30.86 -21.04
CA HIS A 274 6.99 -31.69 -21.56
C HIS A 274 7.56 -32.65 -20.50
N PHE A 275 7.55 -32.21 -19.23
CA PHE A 275 8.03 -32.96 -18.08
C PHE A 275 6.92 -33.77 -17.42
N TYR A 276 5.71 -33.21 -17.38
CA TYR A 276 4.52 -33.84 -16.81
C TYR A 276 3.33 -33.79 -17.79
N PRO A 277 3.27 -34.74 -18.77
CA PRO A 277 2.34 -34.71 -19.90
C PRO A 277 0.87 -34.45 -19.56
N GLU A 278 0.41 -34.96 -18.41
CA GLU A 278 -0.95 -34.81 -17.89
C GLU A 278 -1.35 -33.34 -17.69
N LEU A 279 -0.38 -32.42 -17.53
CA LEU A 279 -0.64 -30.98 -17.41
C LEU A 279 -1.15 -30.33 -18.72
N GLN A 280 -1.14 -31.03 -19.88
CA GLN A 280 -1.74 -30.50 -21.12
C GLN A 280 -3.26 -30.40 -21.03
N THR A 281 -3.89 -31.41 -20.44
CA THR A 281 -5.34 -31.61 -20.49
C THR A 281 -5.97 -31.75 -19.12
N GLY A 282 -5.19 -32.10 -18.10
CA GLY A 282 -5.65 -32.30 -16.73
C GLY A 282 -5.79 -31.01 -15.94
N ASP A 283 -6.43 -31.14 -14.77
CA ASP A 283 -6.50 -30.08 -13.77
C ASP A 283 -5.12 -29.91 -13.11
N ALA A 284 -4.44 -28.81 -13.44
CA ALA A 284 -3.11 -28.51 -12.94
C ALA A 284 -3.06 -28.41 -11.42
N GLN A 285 -4.09 -27.84 -10.78
CA GLN A 285 -4.12 -27.70 -9.32
C GLN A 285 -4.08 -29.08 -8.66
N SER A 286 -4.98 -29.97 -9.09
CA SER A 286 -5.00 -31.35 -8.59
C SER A 286 -3.70 -32.08 -8.91
N LEU A 287 -3.18 -32.03 -10.14
CA LEU A 287 -1.97 -32.77 -10.53
C LEU A 287 -0.71 -32.33 -9.76
N LEU A 288 -0.54 -31.04 -9.52
CA LEU A 288 0.63 -30.51 -8.80
C LEU A 288 0.55 -30.75 -7.28
N GLN A 289 -0.63 -31.02 -6.73
CA GLN A 289 -0.87 -31.18 -5.29
C GLN A 289 -1.12 -32.64 -4.86
N LYS A 290 -1.78 -33.43 -5.71
CA LYS A 290 -2.35 -34.73 -5.36
C LYS A 290 -1.28 -35.72 -4.92
N GLY A 291 -1.42 -36.24 -3.70
CA GLY A 291 -0.50 -37.22 -3.12
C GLY A 291 0.61 -36.62 -2.27
N LEU A 292 0.69 -35.29 -2.13
CA LEU A 292 1.58 -34.64 -1.16
C LEU A 292 0.95 -34.64 0.24
N PHE A 293 1.64 -35.22 1.21
CA PHE A 293 1.21 -35.23 2.62
C PHE A 293 1.76 -34.06 3.44
N TYR A 294 3.00 -33.65 3.18
CA TYR A 294 3.70 -32.61 3.97
C TYR A 294 3.94 -31.36 3.13
N ILE A 295 2.85 -30.70 2.72
CA ILE A 295 2.88 -29.48 1.91
C ILE A 295 3.12 -28.23 2.78
N HIS A 296 3.87 -27.27 2.25
CA HIS A 296 4.10 -25.99 2.91
C HIS A 296 2.81 -25.17 2.97
N ALA A 297 2.51 -24.54 4.12
CA ALA A 297 1.25 -23.81 4.33
C ALA A 297 0.96 -22.75 3.25
N ALA A 298 1.97 -21.95 2.89
CA ALA A 298 1.82 -20.95 1.83
C ALA A 298 1.58 -21.57 0.43
N ALA A 299 2.13 -22.75 0.15
CA ALA A 299 1.83 -23.44 -1.11
C ALA A 299 0.39 -23.98 -1.12
N GLN A 300 -0.05 -24.51 0.02
CA GLN A 300 -1.42 -24.98 0.22
C GLN A 300 -2.45 -23.84 0.06
N GLU A 301 -2.16 -22.66 0.59
CA GLU A 301 -2.98 -21.47 0.39
C GLU A 301 -3.10 -21.09 -1.09
N VAL A 302 -2.00 -21.13 -1.84
CA VAL A 302 -2.02 -20.85 -3.29
C VAL A 302 -2.84 -21.86 -4.06
N PHE A 303 -2.75 -23.15 -3.74
CA PHE A 303 -3.62 -24.14 -4.38
C PHE A 303 -5.11 -23.88 -4.05
N ASN A 304 -5.44 -23.41 -2.84
CA ASN A 304 -6.82 -23.17 -2.44
C ASN A 304 -7.40 -21.85 -2.97
N GLU A 305 -6.59 -20.79 -2.98
CA GLU A 305 -7.05 -19.41 -3.17
C GLU A 305 -6.44 -18.70 -4.39
N GLY A 306 -5.48 -19.32 -5.07
CA GLY A 306 -4.81 -18.78 -6.25
C GLY A 306 -3.73 -17.75 -5.91
N ASP A 307 -3.70 -16.64 -6.67
CA ASP A 307 -2.61 -15.67 -6.62
C ASP A 307 -2.43 -15.07 -5.21
N PRO A 308 -1.27 -15.27 -4.55
CA PRO A 308 -1.01 -14.76 -3.20
C PRO A 308 -0.94 -13.24 -3.15
N ARG A 309 -0.67 -12.56 -4.28
CA ARG A 309 -0.66 -11.08 -4.35
C ARG A 309 -2.06 -10.49 -4.16
N SER A 310 -3.09 -11.28 -4.41
CA SER A 310 -4.49 -10.86 -4.21
C SER A 310 -5.02 -11.14 -2.80
N ALA A 311 -4.20 -11.71 -1.89
CA ALA A 311 -4.61 -12.02 -0.51
C ALA A 311 -5.16 -10.81 0.24
N TRP A 312 -4.55 -9.63 0.10
CA TRP A 312 -5.07 -8.40 0.74
C TRP A 312 -6.45 -7.99 0.19
N ILE A 313 -6.68 -8.18 -1.11
CA ILE A 313 -7.98 -7.88 -1.73
C ILE A 313 -9.04 -8.87 -1.22
N ARG A 314 -8.70 -10.16 -1.08
CA ARG A 314 -9.60 -11.17 -0.50
C ARG A 314 -9.92 -10.83 0.95
N TYR A 315 -8.90 -10.55 1.76
CA TYR A 315 -9.05 -10.12 3.14
C TYR A 315 -9.94 -8.87 3.25
N PHE A 316 -9.72 -7.86 2.42
CA PHE A 316 -10.57 -6.66 2.41
C PHE A 316 -12.02 -6.98 1.99
N LYS A 317 -12.25 -7.86 1.01
CA LYS A 317 -13.59 -8.27 0.57
C LYS A 317 -14.36 -9.05 1.63
N GLU A 318 -13.66 -9.87 2.40
CA GLU A 318 -14.25 -10.74 3.43
C GLU A 318 -14.52 -10.00 4.76
N ASN A 319 -13.79 -8.91 5.04
CA ASN A 319 -13.93 -8.14 6.28
C ASN A 319 -14.85 -6.92 6.12
N SER A 320 -16.14 -7.09 6.43
CA SER A 320 -17.15 -6.01 6.44
C SER A 320 -16.79 -4.85 7.36
N ASP A 321 -16.11 -5.12 8.47
CA ASP A 321 -15.72 -4.11 9.46
C ASP A 321 -14.64 -3.17 8.90
N LEU A 322 -13.68 -3.70 8.16
CA LEU A 322 -12.65 -2.89 7.50
C LEU A 322 -13.24 -2.02 6.39
N GLN A 323 -14.17 -2.56 5.61
CA GLN A 323 -14.90 -1.79 4.60
C GLN A 323 -15.68 -0.64 5.25
N SER A 324 -16.42 -0.93 6.33
CA SER A 324 -17.19 0.06 7.07
C SER A 324 -16.30 1.13 7.69
N GLY A 325 -15.17 0.73 8.30
CA GLY A 325 -14.19 1.65 8.86
C GLY A 325 -13.61 2.60 7.81
N LEU A 326 -13.29 2.10 6.61
CA LEU A 326 -12.79 2.90 5.50
C LEU A 326 -13.86 3.91 5.01
N VAL A 327 -15.11 3.48 4.86
CA VAL A 327 -16.22 4.35 4.48
C VAL A 327 -16.44 5.46 5.50
N ILE A 328 -16.41 5.14 6.79
CA ILE A 328 -16.53 6.13 7.87
C ILE A 328 -15.36 7.12 7.80
N LEU A 329 -14.12 6.64 7.61
CA LEU A 329 -12.94 7.50 7.57
C LEU A 329 -12.97 8.46 6.37
N ILE A 330 -13.32 7.96 5.18
CA ILE A 330 -13.46 8.79 3.97
C ILE A 330 -14.64 9.76 4.14
N GLY A 331 -15.78 9.29 4.65
CA GLY A 331 -16.98 10.10 4.84
C GLY A 331 -16.78 11.24 5.84
N THR A 332 -16.19 10.95 7.01
CA THR A 332 -15.91 11.95 8.05
C THR A 332 -14.85 12.96 7.60
N SER A 333 -13.81 12.51 6.89
CA SER A 333 -12.78 13.39 6.33
C SER A 333 -13.35 14.31 5.25
N GLY A 334 -14.16 13.75 4.33
CA GLY A 334 -14.84 14.51 3.27
C GLY A 334 -15.80 15.56 3.84
N LEU A 335 -16.62 15.17 4.82
CA LEU A 335 -17.52 16.09 5.52
C LEU A 335 -16.72 17.19 6.25
N GLY A 336 -15.60 16.83 6.89
CA GLY A 336 -14.71 17.79 7.55
C GLY A 336 -14.13 18.83 6.59
N LEU A 337 -13.69 18.41 5.40
CA LEU A 337 -13.20 19.31 4.35
C LEU A 337 -14.30 20.24 3.82
N LEU A 338 -15.50 19.71 3.57
CA LEU A 338 -16.66 20.51 3.15
C LEU A 338 -17.03 21.55 4.20
N LEU A 339 -17.11 21.16 5.48
CA LEU A 339 -17.40 22.08 6.58
C LEU A 339 -16.30 23.14 6.73
N ARG A 340 -15.04 22.78 6.54
CA ARG A 340 -13.91 23.73 6.58
C ARG A 340 -14.01 24.74 5.44
N ASN A 341 -14.28 24.28 4.21
CA ASN A 341 -14.43 25.16 3.06
C ASN A 341 -15.63 26.09 3.21
N TRP A 342 -16.78 25.55 3.63
CA TRP A 342 -17.98 26.35 3.91
C TRP A 342 -17.73 27.43 4.98
N ARG A 343 -17.05 27.07 6.08
CA ARG A 343 -16.66 28.06 7.12
C ARG A 343 -15.69 29.10 6.60
N SER A 344 -14.74 28.73 5.74
CA SER A 344 -13.78 29.65 5.12
C SER A 344 -14.49 30.68 4.25
N GLU A 345 -15.37 30.23 3.34
CA GLU A 345 -16.13 31.12 2.47
C GLU A 345 -17.06 32.06 3.25
N ARG A 346 -17.72 31.55 4.29
CA ARG A 346 -18.52 32.39 5.19
C ARG A 346 -17.67 33.47 5.90
N SER A 347 -16.46 33.12 6.31
CA SER A 347 -15.54 34.07 6.96
C SER A 347 -15.08 35.16 5.99
N LYS A 348 -14.72 34.79 4.74
CA LYS A 348 -14.36 35.77 3.70
C LYS A 348 -15.51 36.73 3.40
N LYS A 349 -16.74 36.22 3.27
CA LYS A 349 -17.93 37.03 3.05
C LYS A 349 -18.19 38.01 4.20
N LEU A 350 -18.00 37.56 5.44
CA LEU A 350 -18.13 38.45 6.61
C LEU A 350 -17.11 39.58 6.56
N ILE A 351 -15.83 39.26 6.31
CA ILE A 351 -14.76 40.27 6.19
C ILE A 351 -15.07 41.27 5.08
N SER A 352 -15.49 40.81 3.90
CA SER A 352 -15.80 41.71 2.78
C SER A 352 -16.98 42.62 3.08
N THR A 353 -18.07 42.10 3.65
CA THR A 353 -19.24 42.91 4.00
C THR A 353 -18.92 43.92 5.10
N THR A 354 -18.10 43.57 6.09
CA THR A 354 -17.67 44.55 7.10
C THR A 354 -16.76 45.62 6.51
N LEU A 355 -15.86 45.27 5.59
CA LEU A 355 -15.02 46.24 4.88
C LEU A 355 -15.84 47.20 4.01
N GLU A 356 -16.86 46.69 3.30
CA GLU A 356 -17.79 47.53 2.53
C GLU A 356 -18.48 48.55 3.43
N ARG A 357 -19.02 48.14 4.58
CA ARG A 357 -19.65 49.07 5.54
C ARG A 357 -18.66 50.08 6.14
N ILE A 358 -17.42 49.68 6.40
CA ILE A 358 -16.38 50.64 6.83
C ILE A 358 -16.13 51.68 5.74
N ASN A 359 -16.06 51.27 4.47
CA ASN A 359 -15.88 52.20 3.35
C ASN A 359 -17.07 53.16 3.21
N GLU A 360 -18.31 52.68 3.35
CA GLU A 360 -19.51 53.53 3.36
C GLU A 360 -19.44 54.59 4.48
N LEU A 361 -19.00 54.20 5.68
CA LEU A 361 -18.82 55.15 6.79
C LEU A 361 -17.64 56.11 6.54
N GLN A 362 -16.59 55.67 5.85
CA GLN A 362 -15.47 56.53 5.45
C GLN A 362 -15.91 57.64 4.49
N GLU A 363 -16.88 57.39 3.60
CA GLU A 363 -17.41 58.40 2.69
C GLU A 363 -18.20 59.51 3.42
N ILE A 364 -18.90 59.15 4.50
CA ILE A 364 -19.69 60.09 5.31
C ILE A 364 -18.81 60.87 6.29
N LEU A 365 -17.66 60.32 6.68
CA LEU A 365 -16.76 60.87 7.70
C LEU A 365 -16.41 62.37 7.54
N PRO A 366 -16.12 62.90 6.33
CA PRO A 366 -15.83 64.33 6.17
C PRO A 366 -17.05 65.24 6.38
N GLN A 367 -18.27 64.71 6.20
CA GLN A 367 -19.52 65.46 6.26
C GLN A 367 -20.14 65.41 7.66
N ASP A 368 -20.12 64.24 8.30
CA ASP A 368 -20.67 64.02 9.65
C ASP A 368 -19.85 62.97 10.41
N ALA A 369 -18.87 63.45 11.16
CA ALA A 369 -17.98 62.59 11.95
C ALA A 369 -18.67 61.93 13.16
N HIS A 370 -19.76 62.53 13.67
CA HIS A 370 -20.55 61.94 14.77
C HIS A 370 -21.43 60.79 14.28
N ALA A 371 -22.03 60.90 13.09
CA ALA A 371 -22.75 59.78 12.47
C ALA A 371 -21.80 58.62 12.11
N ALA A 372 -20.62 58.92 11.56
CA ALA A 372 -19.60 57.90 11.30
C ALA A 372 -19.19 57.16 12.58
N MET A 373 -18.96 57.87 13.70
CA MET A 373 -18.62 57.24 14.99
C MET A 373 -19.73 56.30 15.50
N ARG A 374 -21.01 56.73 15.42
CA ARG A 374 -22.14 55.87 15.83
C ARG A 374 -22.19 54.58 15.00
N GLY A 375 -21.98 54.67 13.69
CA GLY A 375 -21.92 53.50 12.82
C GLY A 375 -20.77 52.54 13.16
N VAL A 376 -19.63 53.07 13.60
CA VAL A 376 -18.50 52.27 14.07
C VAL A 376 -18.84 51.51 15.36
N ASP A 377 -19.50 52.17 16.31
CA ASP A 377 -19.94 51.53 17.55
C ASP A 377 -20.98 50.43 17.28
N GLU A 378 -21.92 50.66 16.37
CA GLU A 378 -22.89 49.65 15.91
C GLU A 378 -22.19 48.43 15.28
N LEU A 379 -21.23 48.65 14.37
CA LEU A 379 -20.45 47.56 13.76
C LEU A 379 -19.65 46.77 14.80
N SER A 380 -19.06 47.46 15.78
CA SER A 380 -18.31 46.84 16.87
C SER A 380 -19.20 45.97 17.76
N GLN A 381 -20.41 46.44 18.08
CA GLN A 381 -21.40 45.70 18.84
C GLN A 381 -21.90 44.48 18.07
N GLU A 382 -22.26 44.63 16.78
CA GLU A 382 -22.71 43.52 15.93
C GLU A 382 -21.65 42.41 15.85
N LEU A 383 -20.39 42.79 15.63
CA LEU A 383 -19.27 41.86 15.59
C LEU A 383 -19.07 41.14 16.93
N ARG A 384 -19.19 41.86 18.06
CA ARG A 384 -19.08 41.28 19.41
C ARG A 384 -20.19 40.26 19.66
N VAL A 385 -21.44 40.56 19.31
CA VAL A 385 -22.57 39.62 19.45
C VAL A 385 -22.33 38.37 18.60
N MET A 386 -21.91 38.53 17.34
CA MET A 386 -21.61 37.40 16.47
C MET A 386 -20.45 36.53 17.00
N PHE A 387 -19.48 37.12 17.69
CA PHE A 387 -18.39 36.37 18.33
C PHE A 387 -18.85 35.61 19.57
N ILE A 388 -19.65 36.24 20.45
CA ILE A 388 -20.22 35.59 21.64
C ILE A 388 -21.13 34.42 21.25
N ASP A 389 -21.93 34.59 20.19
CA ASP A 389 -22.77 33.53 19.62
C ASP A 389 -21.96 32.39 18.96
N GLY A 390 -20.62 32.48 18.94
CA GLY A 390 -19.75 31.49 18.31
C GLY A 390 -19.84 31.45 16.78
N ARG A 391 -20.43 32.47 16.15
CA ARG A 391 -20.59 32.55 14.69
C ARG A 391 -19.30 32.99 13.98
N VAL A 392 -18.35 33.57 14.73
CA VAL A 392 -17.09 34.10 14.22
C VAL A 392 -15.92 33.46 14.96
N LYS A 393 -14.87 33.09 14.24
CA LYS A 393 -13.64 32.55 14.83
C LYS A 393 -12.81 33.64 15.51
N PRO A 394 -12.02 33.33 16.55
CA PRO A 394 -11.15 34.30 17.22
C PRO A 394 -10.23 35.08 16.26
N ASP A 395 -9.56 34.39 15.33
CA ASP A 395 -8.64 35.05 14.39
C ASP A 395 -9.37 36.04 13.47
N VAL A 396 -10.55 35.65 12.96
CA VAL A 396 -11.38 36.49 12.09
C VAL A 396 -11.97 37.66 12.89
N TYR A 397 -12.37 37.42 14.13
CA TYR A 397 -12.83 38.47 15.04
C TYR A 397 -11.72 39.50 15.28
N GLN A 398 -10.50 39.06 15.58
CA GLN A 398 -9.36 39.94 15.78
C GLN A 398 -9.04 40.77 14.54
N GLU A 399 -9.04 40.14 13.36
CA GLU A 399 -8.78 40.84 12.09
C GLU A 399 -9.81 41.95 11.81
N ILE A 400 -11.10 41.63 11.94
CA ILE A 400 -12.18 42.61 11.71
C ILE A 400 -12.16 43.68 12.81
N HIS A 401 -11.99 43.28 14.07
CA HIS A 401 -11.96 44.20 15.20
C HIS A 401 -10.81 45.21 15.08
N GLN A 402 -9.63 44.78 14.65
CA GLN A 402 -8.49 45.67 14.40
C GLN A 402 -8.82 46.73 13.34
N LYS A 403 -9.51 46.34 12.26
CA LYS A 403 -9.91 47.26 11.19
C LYS A 403 -10.96 48.27 11.67
N ILE A 404 -11.97 47.81 12.42
CA ILE A 404 -12.97 48.67 13.05
C ILE A 404 -12.28 49.65 14.02
N HIS A 405 -11.35 49.17 14.84
CA HIS A 405 -10.63 49.98 15.82
C HIS A 405 -9.80 51.09 15.15
N LEU A 406 -9.05 50.75 14.09
CA LEU A 406 -8.27 51.72 13.34
C LEU A 406 -9.17 52.82 12.74
N PHE A 407 -10.33 52.44 12.21
CA PHE A 407 -11.28 53.42 11.68
C PHE A 407 -11.93 54.26 12.79
N ALA A 408 -12.22 53.68 13.97
CA ALA A 408 -12.67 54.42 15.14
C ALA A 408 -11.65 55.50 15.56
N GLU A 409 -10.36 55.17 15.56
CA GLU A 409 -9.30 56.14 15.86
C GLU A 409 -9.26 57.30 14.85
N GLN A 410 -9.44 57.01 13.55
CA GLN A 410 -9.55 58.04 12.52
C GLN A 410 -10.74 58.98 12.79
N CYS A 411 -11.90 58.42 13.15
CA CYS A 411 -13.08 59.21 13.51
C CYS A 411 -12.82 60.09 14.75
N ARG A 412 -12.21 59.54 15.81
CA ARG A 412 -11.86 60.29 17.02
C ARG A 412 -10.88 61.43 16.72
N GLY A 413 -9.86 61.16 15.90
CA GLY A 413 -8.86 62.16 15.53
C GLY A 413 -9.46 63.36 14.80
N LEU A 414 -10.38 63.13 13.86
CA LEU A 414 -11.09 64.21 13.16
C LEU A 414 -12.02 64.99 14.10
N LEU A 415 -12.77 64.30 14.96
CA LEU A 415 -13.61 64.97 15.96
C LEU A 415 -12.79 65.82 16.93
N GLU A 416 -11.62 65.33 17.35
CA GLU A 416 -10.71 66.10 18.21
C GLU A 416 -10.14 67.32 17.48
N GLN A 417 -9.79 67.20 16.19
CA GLN A 417 -9.33 68.32 15.38
C GLN A 417 -10.44 69.37 15.19
N GLN A 418 -11.67 68.94 14.87
CA GLN A 418 -12.84 69.82 14.79
C GLN A 418 -13.08 70.53 16.11
N ARG A 419 -13.01 69.81 17.24
CA ARG A 419 -13.14 70.39 18.58
C ARG A 419 -12.05 71.43 18.88
N LYS A 420 -10.79 71.15 18.54
CA LYS A 420 -9.67 72.10 18.73
C LYS A 420 -9.85 73.36 17.88
N SER A 421 -10.23 73.21 16.61
CA SER A 421 -10.55 74.35 15.73
C SER A 421 -11.66 75.18 16.34
N LEU A 422 -12.75 74.52 16.77
CA LEU A 422 -13.89 75.20 17.35
C LEU A 422 -13.53 76.00 18.59
N VAL A 423 -12.76 75.41 19.53
CA VAL A 423 -12.27 76.11 20.72
C VAL A 423 -11.41 77.31 20.33
N MET A 424 -10.51 77.15 19.35
CA MET A 424 -9.67 78.24 18.87
C MET A 424 -10.49 79.38 18.25
N ASP A 425 -11.43 79.07 17.37
CA ASP A 425 -12.32 80.05 16.73
C ASP A 425 -13.13 80.82 17.78
N THR A 426 -13.59 80.10 18.80
CA THR A 426 -14.33 80.65 19.94
C THR A 426 -13.47 81.61 20.76
N LEU A 427 -12.23 81.24 21.05
CA LEU A 427 -11.27 82.09 21.78
C LEU A 427 -10.91 83.34 20.97
N LEU A 428 -10.68 83.21 19.67
CA LEU A 428 -10.39 84.34 18.78
C LEU A 428 -11.55 85.34 18.71
N LEU A 429 -12.80 84.86 18.60
CA LEU A 429 -13.97 85.72 18.63
C LEU A 429 -14.13 86.43 19.99
N LEU A 430 -13.79 85.75 21.09
CA LEU A 430 -13.87 86.32 22.44
C LEU A 430 -12.77 87.37 22.67
N ASP A 431 -11.54 87.12 22.21
CA ASP A 431 -10.42 88.06 22.27
C ASP A 431 -10.68 89.32 21.42
N ASP A 432 -11.11 89.15 20.16
CA ASP A 432 -11.47 90.27 19.28
C ASP A 432 -12.61 91.12 19.86
N TRP A 433 -13.63 90.47 20.45
CA TRP A 433 -14.69 91.16 21.16
C TRP A 433 -14.15 91.94 22.37
N GLN A 434 -13.33 91.32 23.23
CA GLN A 434 -12.76 91.97 24.41
C GLN A 434 -11.86 93.16 24.05
N ALA A 435 -11.04 93.04 23.00
CA ALA A 435 -10.19 94.12 22.51
C ALA A 435 -11.02 95.32 22.02
N THR A 436 -12.10 95.05 21.26
CA THR A 436 -12.98 96.09 20.71
C THR A 436 -13.79 96.81 21.79
N LEU A 437 -14.08 96.13 22.91
CA LEU A 437 -14.83 96.70 24.04
C LEU A 437 -14.16 97.96 24.63
N GLN A 438 -12.83 98.08 24.53
CA GLN A 438 -12.08 99.23 25.06
C GLN A 438 -12.02 100.42 24.10
N THR A 439 -12.27 100.22 22.81
CA THR A 439 -12.05 101.23 21.75
C THR A 439 -13.35 101.72 21.10
N ASP A 440 -14.30 100.83 20.82
CA ASP A 440 -15.60 101.16 20.22
C ASP A 440 -16.74 100.32 20.85
N PRO A 441 -17.51 100.90 21.79
CA PRO A 441 -18.61 100.20 22.45
C PRO A 441 -19.77 99.78 21.52
N ALA A 442 -19.98 100.49 20.40
CA ALA A 442 -21.06 100.17 19.46
C ALA A 442 -20.67 98.97 18.58
N GLU A 443 -19.42 98.91 18.11
CA GLU A 443 -18.88 97.76 17.37
C GLU A 443 -18.78 96.51 18.25
N ALA A 444 -18.40 96.67 19.53
CA ALA A 444 -18.35 95.56 20.48
C ALA A 444 -19.72 94.91 20.73
N LEU A 445 -20.82 95.66 20.67
CA LEU A 445 -22.17 95.10 20.78
C LEU A 445 -22.55 94.22 19.58
N MET A 446 -22.10 94.60 18.37
CA MET A 446 -22.26 93.77 17.17
C MET A 446 -21.46 92.47 17.25
N LYS A 447 -20.19 92.55 17.68
CA LYS A 447 -19.33 91.37 17.87
C LYS A 447 -19.84 90.44 18.98
N LEU A 448 -20.46 90.98 20.04
CA LEU A 448 -21.13 90.17 21.06
C LEU A 448 -22.29 89.35 20.50
N ASN A 449 -23.09 89.93 19.61
CA ASN A 449 -24.17 89.21 18.94
C ASN A 449 -23.63 88.11 18.02
N GLN A 450 -22.49 88.35 17.37
CA GLN A 450 -21.79 87.33 16.59
C GLN A 450 -21.28 86.18 17.47
N LEU A 451 -20.68 86.48 18.62
CA LEU A 451 -20.22 85.49 19.59
C LEU A 451 -21.39 84.66 20.16
N LYS A 452 -22.51 85.31 20.51
CA LYS A 452 -23.75 84.62 20.92
C LYS A 452 -24.31 83.73 19.82
N SER A 453 -24.28 84.20 18.57
CA SER A 453 -24.69 83.39 17.42
C SER A 453 -23.76 82.19 17.21
N HIS A 454 -22.46 82.35 17.46
CA HIS A 454 -21.47 81.28 17.40
C HIS A 454 -21.73 80.22 18.48
N TYR A 455 -21.93 80.62 19.74
CA TYR A 455 -22.30 79.69 20.82
C TYR A 455 -23.60 78.95 20.53
N ARG A 456 -24.60 79.67 20.02
CA ARG A 456 -25.87 79.07 19.63
C ARG A 456 -25.68 78.08 18.47
N GLY A 457 -24.81 78.39 17.52
CA GLY A 457 -24.39 77.48 16.46
C GLY A 457 -23.78 76.21 17.01
N MET A 458 -22.83 76.32 17.95
CA MET A 458 -22.18 75.19 18.63
C MET A 458 -23.17 74.29 19.36
N LEU A 459 -24.17 74.87 20.04
CA LEU A 459 -25.22 74.12 20.72
C LEU A 459 -26.14 73.40 19.71
N LEU A 460 -26.51 74.06 18.62
CA LEU A 460 -27.39 73.48 17.59
C LEU A 460 -26.74 72.37 16.78
N THR A 461 -25.40 72.38 16.65
CA THR A 461 -24.62 71.32 16.00
C THR A 461 -24.11 70.25 16.97
N ASP A 462 -24.58 70.27 18.23
CA ASP A 462 -24.25 69.30 19.28
C ASP A 462 -22.74 69.26 19.62
N GLN A 463 -22.02 70.35 19.34
CA GLN A 463 -20.59 70.48 19.63
C GLN A 463 -20.31 70.85 21.09
N VAL A 464 -21.29 71.43 21.77
CA VAL A 464 -21.29 71.69 23.22
C VAL A 464 -22.66 71.32 23.78
N ASP A 465 -22.69 70.80 25.00
CA ASP A 465 -23.93 70.55 25.71
C ASP A 465 -24.53 71.86 26.25
N ILE A 466 -25.76 71.75 26.77
CA ILE A 466 -26.50 72.92 27.26
C ILE A 466 -25.84 73.55 28.49
N GLU A 467 -25.15 72.77 29.32
CA GLU A 467 -24.43 73.26 30.50
C GLU A 467 -23.22 74.09 30.09
N ALA A 468 -22.37 73.56 29.19
CA ALA A 468 -21.23 74.27 28.63
C ALA A 468 -21.64 75.51 27.85
N TYR A 469 -22.77 75.48 27.12
CA TYR A 469 -23.33 76.66 26.46
C TYR A 469 -23.70 77.76 27.48
N ILE A 470 -24.36 77.38 28.59
CA ILE A 470 -24.72 78.32 29.66
C ILE A 470 -23.46 78.89 30.31
N GLU A 471 -22.47 78.05 30.63
CA GLU A 471 -21.19 78.50 31.21
C GLU A 471 -20.46 79.49 30.29
N LEU A 472 -20.38 79.22 28.98
CA LEU A 472 -19.78 80.14 28.00
C LEU A 472 -20.52 81.47 27.95
N MET A 473 -21.86 81.45 28.00
CA MET A 473 -22.67 82.66 28.09
C MET A 473 -22.43 83.43 29.40
N GLU A 474 -22.38 82.74 30.54
CA GLU A 474 -22.14 83.34 31.85
C GLU A 474 -20.74 83.97 31.94
N LEU A 475 -19.70 83.28 31.48
CA LEU A 475 -18.33 83.80 31.42
C LEU A 475 -18.25 85.09 30.57
N THR A 476 -18.95 85.11 29.44
CA THR A 476 -19.03 86.30 28.57
C THR A 476 -19.77 87.46 29.25
N LEU A 477 -20.85 87.17 29.98
CA LEU A 477 -21.60 88.15 30.77
C LEU A 477 -20.80 88.68 31.97
N MET A 478 -20.02 87.85 32.65
CA MET A 478 -19.13 88.26 33.74
C MET A 478 -18.04 89.22 33.24
N SER A 479 -17.44 88.95 32.08
CA SER A 479 -16.47 89.87 31.45
C SER A 479 -17.06 91.25 31.16
N LEU A 480 -18.37 91.32 30.90
CA LEU A 480 -19.13 92.55 30.70
C LEU A 480 -19.32 93.32 32.02
N MET A 481 -19.53 92.62 33.14
CA MET A 481 -19.69 93.24 34.46
C MET A 481 -18.37 93.79 35.03
N THR A 482 -17.24 93.15 34.74
CA THR A 482 -15.91 93.60 35.23
C THR A 482 -15.40 94.90 34.61
N LEU A 483 -15.97 95.33 33.48
CA LEU A 483 -15.58 96.56 32.75
C LEU A 483 -16.57 97.72 32.94
N THR A 484 -17.63 97.54 33.73
CA THR A 484 -18.52 98.64 34.14
C THR A 484 -17.95 99.40 35.34
N PRO A 485 -17.76 100.73 35.28
CA PRO A 485 -17.29 101.49 36.44
C PRO A 485 -18.38 101.51 37.52
N LYS A 486 -18.02 101.11 38.75
CA LYS A 486 -18.89 101.11 39.93
C LYS A 486 -19.40 102.54 40.26
N HIS A 487 -20.68 102.77 39.94
CA HIS A 487 -21.76 103.61 40.55
C HIS A 487 -21.46 104.51 41.79
N PRO A 488 -22.31 105.53 42.14
CA PRO A 488 -23.81 105.48 42.18
C PRO A 488 -24.49 106.80 41.74
N SER A 489 -25.81 106.97 41.52
CA SER A 489 -27.05 106.43 42.09
C SER A 489 -28.25 106.88 41.23
N ALA A 490 -29.26 106.03 41.05
CA ALA A 490 -30.72 106.33 41.14
C ALA A 490 -31.50 105.31 40.31
N GLY A 491 -32.40 104.58 40.99
CA GLY A 491 -33.05 103.41 40.45
C GLY A 491 -34.09 103.68 39.37
N LEU A 492 -34.33 102.64 38.57
CA LEU A 492 -35.61 102.33 37.95
C LEU A 492 -35.59 100.85 37.54
N MET A 493 -36.48 100.08 38.15
CA MET A 493 -36.86 98.71 37.79
C MET A 493 -37.26 98.61 36.31
N TRP A 494 -36.72 97.63 35.57
CA TRP A 494 -37.37 96.93 34.44
C TRP A 494 -36.70 95.54 34.30
N GLN A 495 -37.27 94.49 34.91
CA GLN A 495 -38.11 93.45 34.29
C GLN A 495 -37.45 92.68 33.13
N TRP A 496 -36.97 91.47 33.44
CA TRP A 496 -36.65 90.40 32.49
C TRP A 496 -37.91 89.57 32.19
N HIS A 497 -38.18 89.28 30.93
CA HIS A 497 -39.16 88.28 30.52
C HIS A 497 -38.53 87.26 29.57
N LYS A 498 -38.67 85.99 29.99
CA LYS A 498 -38.66 84.68 29.30
C LYS A 498 -37.67 84.43 28.18
#